data_AF-A0A1F2UU75-F1
#
_entry.id   AF-A0A1F2UU75-F1
#
_cell.length_a   1.000
_cell.length_b   1.000
_cell.length_c   1.000
_cell.angle_alpha   90.00
_cell.angle_beta   90.00
_cell.angle_gamma   90.00
#
_symmetry.space_group_name_H-M   'P 1'
#
loop_
_entity.id
_entity.type
_entity.pdbx_description
1 polymer ?
#
loop_
_entity_poly.entity_id
_entity_poly.type
_entity_poly.pdbx_seq_one_letter_code
_entity_poly.pdbx_strand_id
1 'polypeptide(L)'
;MRRVGSIVLVLAIAIAGAAAAAQHVALTDPQITAQIEHKLLDRHITGVGVSVREGVATLRGTVPSLWARDEAIAQARKADDVKDVIVDLAIAAGESDLAVAEGIASRIRRYVFFTVFDDVDVEVTGGVATLTGAVTMPYKLQEMARLAAHVTGVQRVVNDIRTLPVSTFDDQIRYAVASRIYNDPMFWNYAIQVSPPIHILVDGGRVTLTGVVGSEVERRMAEILAREVFGIFSVTNKLRLGE
;
A
#
# COMPACT_ATOMS: atom_id res chain seq x y z
N MET A 1 32.32 88.54 7.65
CA MET A 1 31.17 87.76 7.12
C MET A 1 31.72 86.48 6.52
N ARG A 2 31.19 85.31 6.95
CA ARG A 2 30.94 84.06 6.18
C ARG A 2 32.10 83.50 5.31
N ARG A 3 32.48 82.22 5.32
CA ARG A 3 31.84 80.97 5.78
C ARG A 3 32.90 79.87 5.80
N VAL A 4 32.76 78.99 6.78
CA VAL A 4 33.43 77.69 6.94
C VAL A 4 33.03 76.77 5.78
N GLY A 5 34.01 76.14 5.12
CA GLY A 5 33.80 75.05 4.17
C GLY A 5 34.06 73.72 4.88
N SER A 6 32.99 73.01 5.22
CA SER A 6 33.01 71.76 5.97
C SER A 6 33.54 70.59 5.13
N ILE A 7 34.50 69.86 5.70
CA ILE A 7 34.95 68.54 5.25
C ILE A 7 33.83 67.55 5.57
N VAL A 8 33.22 66.95 4.56
CA VAL A 8 32.28 65.82 4.72
C VAL A 8 33.11 64.53 4.61
N LEU A 9 33.41 63.94 5.76
CA LEU A 9 33.97 62.59 5.88
C LEU A 9 32.79 61.60 5.82
N VAL A 10 32.60 60.94 4.69
CA VAL A 10 31.61 59.86 4.55
C VAL A 10 32.21 58.60 5.18
N LEU A 11 31.75 58.25 6.38
CA LEU A 11 32.10 57.02 7.07
C LEU A 11 31.26 55.88 6.46
N ALA A 12 31.87 55.05 5.61
CA ALA A 12 31.25 53.82 5.14
C ALA A 12 31.28 52.78 6.26
N ILE A 13 30.17 52.61 6.98
CA ILE A 13 29.98 51.52 7.92
C ILE A 13 29.71 50.26 7.08
N ALA A 14 30.74 49.44 6.89
CA ALA A 14 30.58 48.09 6.36
C ALA A 14 29.91 47.23 7.45
N ILE A 15 28.61 47.00 7.30
CA ILE A 15 27.90 45.99 8.09
C ILE A 15 28.31 44.63 7.53
N ALA A 16 29.33 44.02 8.13
CA ALA A 16 29.68 42.63 7.89
C ALA A 16 28.54 41.76 8.45
N GLY A 17 27.57 41.41 7.59
CA GLY A 17 26.58 40.39 7.87
C GLY A 17 27.28 39.02 7.90
N ALA A 18 27.79 38.63 9.06
CA ALA A 18 28.17 37.25 9.31
C ALA A 18 26.87 36.43 9.33
N ALA A 19 26.54 35.81 8.20
CA ALA A 19 25.61 34.69 8.19
C ALA A 19 26.26 33.61 9.07
N ALA A 20 25.77 33.49 10.31
CA ALA A 20 26.08 32.36 11.16
C ALA A 20 25.45 31.12 10.49
N ALA A 21 26.19 30.51 9.57
CA ALA A 21 25.95 29.14 9.19
C ALA A 21 26.05 28.34 10.50
N ALA A 22 24.90 27.90 11.01
CA ALA A 22 24.88 26.97 12.13
C ALA A 22 25.79 25.80 11.74
N GLN A 23 26.93 25.67 12.41
CA GLN A 23 27.78 24.51 12.25
C GLN A 23 26.94 23.31 12.66
N HIS A 24 26.53 22.51 11.68
CA HIS A 24 25.97 21.19 11.96
C HIS A 24 27.10 20.41 12.65
N VAL A 25 26.97 20.23 13.96
CA VAL A 25 27.88 19.39 14.73
C VAL A 25 27.55 17.97 14.31
N ALA A 26 28.44 17.35 13.54
CA ALA A 26 28.26 15.98 13.07
C ALA A 26 28.07 15.05 14.28
N LEU A 27 27.06 14.21 14.21
CA LEU A 27 26.78 13.22 15.24
C LEU A 27 27.90 12.18 15.30
N THR A 28 28.20 11.72 16.51
CA THR A 28 29.09 10.56 16.73
C THR A 28 28.35 9.26 16.40
N ASP A 29 29.07 8.20 16.02
CA ASP A 29 28.46 6.90 15.70
C ASP A 29 27.51 6.37 16.79
N PRO A 30 27.80 6.48 18.11
CA PRO A 30 26.84 6.10 19.16
C PRO A 30 25.57 6.96 19.18
N GLN A 31 25.68 8.27 18.87
CA GLN A 31 24.51 9.16 18.77
C GLN A 31 23.65 8.81 17.55
N ILE A 32 24.27 8.53 16.41
CA ILE A 32 23.57 8.04 15.21
C ILE A 32 22.87 6.72 15.52
N THR A 33 23.55 5.80 16.22
CA THR A 33 22.97 4.51 16.64
C THR A 33 21.71 4.71 17.48
N ALA A 34 21.78 5.52 18.55
CA ALA A 34 20.64 5.80 19.41
C ALA A 34 19.49 6.50 18.66
N GLN A 35 19.82 7.38 17.70
CA GLN A 35 18.82 8.05 16.86
C GLN A 35 18.07 7.04 15.98
N ILE A 36 18.79 6.11 15.34
CA ILE A 36 18.17 5.07 14.50
C ILE A 36 17.30 4.17 15.38
N GLU A 37 17.81 3.69 16.51
CA GLU A 37 17.05 2.83 17.44
C GLU A 37 15.75 3.50 17.91
N HIS A 38 15.80 4.79 18.26
CA HIS A 38 14.61 5.57 18.60
C HIS A 38 13.60 5.61 17.45
N LYS A 39 14.05 5.91 16.21
CA LYS A 39 13.17 5.94 15.03
C LYS A 39 12.53 4.57 14.74
N LEU A 40 13.25 3.47 14.99
CA LEU A 40 12.69 2.12 14.84
C LEU A 40 11.61 1.83 15.89
N LEU A 41 11.85 2.22 17.15
CA LEU A 41 10.89 2.09 18.24
C LEU A 41 9.62 2.90 17.99
N ASP A 42 9.73 4.15 17.49
CA ASP A 42 8.58 4.99 17.14
C ASP A 42 7.67 4.32 16.10
N ARG A 43 8.26 3.51 15.21
CA ARG A 43 7.55 2.75 14.18
C ARG A 43 7.14 1.35 14.63
N HIS A 44 7.37 1.01 15.90
CA HIS A 44 7.08 -0.31 16.49
C HIS A 44 7.80 -1.45 15.79
N ILE A 45 9.00 -1.20 15.27
CA ILE A 45 9.84 -2.20 14.60
C ILE A 45 10.73 -2.85 15.66
N THR A 46 10.65 -4.18 15.75
CA THR A 46 11.42 -4.99 16.69
C THR A 46 12.25 -6.03 15.95
N GLY A 47 13.21 -6.66 16.64
CA GLY A 47 14.09 -7.68 16.05
C GLY A 47 15.24 -7.14 15.21
N VAL A 48 15.50 -5.83 15.28
CA VAL A 48 16.59 -5.14 14.57
C VAL A 48 17.64 -4.67 15.56
N GLY A 49 18.86 -5.19 15.45
CA GLY A 49 20.05 -4.61 16.08
C GLY A 49 20.72 -3.59 15.15
N VAL A 50 21.16 -2.47 15.71
CA VAL A 50 21.80 -1.37 14.99
C VAL A 50 23.26 -1.24 15.44
N SER A 51 24.16 -1.03 14.49
CA SER A 51 25.53 -0.60 14.79
C SER A 51 25.98 0.40 13.74
N VAL A 52 26.72 1.44 14.14
CA VAL A 52 27.24 2.45 13.23
C VAL A 52 28.76 2.51 13.35
N ARG A 53 29.45 2.61 12.21
CA ARG A 53 30.89 2.87 12.15
C ARG A 53 31.18 3.85 11.03
N GLU A 54 31.83 4.96 11.36
CA GLU A 54 32.20 6.04 10.43
C GLU A 54 31.02 6.60 9.63
N GLY A 55 29.83 6.64 10.25
CA GLY A 55 28.56 7.03 9.62
C GLY A 55 27.91 5.95 8.73
N VAL A 56 28.45 4.72 8.67
CA VAL A 56 27.82 3.60 7.97
C VAL A 56 27.02 2.77 8.97
N ALA A 57 25.69 2.73 8.80
CA ALA A 57 24.78 1.97 9.64
C ALA A 57 24.67 0.52 9.14
N THR A 58 24.75 -0.45 10.04
CA THR A 58 24.50 -1.87 9.76
C THR A 58 23.29 -2.32 10.57
N LEU A 59 22.24 -2.78 9.87
CA LEU A 59 21.03 -3.36 10.46
C LEU A 59 21.12 -4.87 10.44
N ARG A 60 20.99 -5.54 11.59
CA ARG A 60 21.07 -7.00 11.74
C ARG A 60 19.87 -7.58 12.46
N GLY A 61 19.50 -8.81 12.13
CA GLY A 61 18.51 -9.58 12.88
C GLY A 61 17.38 -10.11 11.99
N THR A 62 16.23 -10.36 12.61
CA THR A 62 15.07 -10.98 11.96
C THR A 62 13.84 -10.14 12.23
N VAL A 63 13.17 -9.72 11.17
CA VAL A 63 11.93 -8.94 11.23
C VAL A 63 10.74 -9.78 10.76
N PRO A 64 9.51 -9.49 11.19
CA PRO A 64 8.35 -10.34 10.91
C PRO A 64 7.88 -10.30 9.45
N SER A 65 8.10 -9.20 8.73
CA SER A 65 7.52 -8.98 7.40
C SER A 65 8.38 -8.10 6.51
N LEU A 66 8.09 -8.11 5.20
CA LEU A 66 8.70 -7.24 4.21
C LEU A 66 8.59 -5.75 4.60
N TRP A 67 7.41 -5.32 5.06
CA TRP A 67 7.22 -3.93 5.49
C TRP A 67 8.18 -3.56 6.62
N ALA A 68 8.33 -4.41 7.64
CA ALA A 68 9.21 -4.11 8.78
C ALA A 68 10.68 -3.99 8.34
N ARG A 69 11.12 -4.82 7.37
CA ARG A 69 12.45 -4.74 6.78
C ARG A 69 12.65 -3.41 6.05
N ASP A 70 11.75 -3.09 5.12
CA ASP A 70 11.88 -1.91 4.27
C ASP A 70 11.74 -0.61 5.07
N GLU A 71 10.84 -0.59 6.06
CA GLU A 71 10.67 0.54 6.96
C GLU A 71 11.90 0.73 7.84
N ALA A 72 12.54 -0.35 8.34
CA ALA A 72 13.78 -0.23 9.12
C ALA A 72 14.90 0.41 8.30
N ILE A 73 15.06 -0.02 7.04
CA ILE A 73 16.02 0.56 6.09
C ILE A 73 15.69 2.04 5.84
N ALA A 74 14.41 2.36 5.63
CA ALA A 74 13.98 3.74 5.37
C ALA A 74 14.23 4.66 6.57
N GLN A 75 14.00 4.19 7.80
CA GLN A 75 14.27 4.98 9.01
C GLN A 75 15.77 5.18 9.25
N ALA A 76 16.60 4.16 9.00
CA ALA A 76 18.05 4.30 9.07
C ALA A 76 18.57 5.32 8.06
N ARG A 77 18.07 5.31 6.81
CA ARG A 77 18.43 6.30 5.78
C ARG A 77 17.96 7.73 6.09
N LYS A 78 16.95 7.89 6.94
CA LYS A 78 16.42 9.19 7.38
C LYS A 78 17.07 9.70 8.68
N ALA A 79 18.02 8.96 9.26
CA ALA A 79 18.80 9.44 10.39
C ALA A 79 19.88 10.41 9.92
N ASP A 80 20.20 11.36 10.79
CA ASP A 80 21.17 12.41 10.47
C ASP A 80 22.58 11.81 10.44
N ASP A 81 23.44 12.35 9.56
CA ASP A 81 24.83 11.93 9.37
C ASP A 81 25.05 10.45 8.99
N VAL A 82 23.98 9.71 8.61
CA VAL A 82 24.09 8.38 7.97
C VAL A 82 24.55 8.55 6.52
N LYS A 83 25.68 7.93 6.20
CA LYS A 83 26.28 7.92 4.85
C LYS A 83 25.80 6.77 4.00
N ASP A 84 25.66 5.59 4.61
CA ASP A 84 25.20 4.37 3.93
C ASP A 84 24.55 3.40 4.93
N VAL A 85 23.76 2.46 4.41
CA VAL A 85 23.06 1.44 5.20
C VAL A 85 23.32 0.05 4.63
N ILE A 86 24.03 -0.77 5.40
CA ILE A 86 24.23 -2.20 5.17
C ILE A 86 23.07 -2.97 5.82
N VAL A 87 22.48 -3.88 5.06
CA VAL A 87 21.26 -4.60 5.47
C VAL A 87 21.54 -6.10 5.59
N ASP A 88 21.72 -6.55 6.81
CA ASP A 88 21.87 -7.96 7.21
C ASP A 88 20.58 -8.43 7.93
N LEU A 89 19.41 -8.08 7.36
CA LEU A 89 18.10 -8.44 7.92
C LEU A 89 17.48 -9.61 7.17
N ALA A 90 17.08 -10.64 7.91
CA ALA A 90 16.22 -11.72 7.44
C ALA A 90 14.74 -11.41 7.74
N ILE A 91 13.84 -11.94 6.92
CA ILE A 91 12.41 -11.94 7.22
C ILE A 91 12.05 -13.31 7.78
N ALA A 92 11.34 -13.33 8.92
CA ALA A 92 10.86 -14.57 9.50
C ALA A 92 9.93 -15.29 8.51
N ALA A 93 10.11 -16.60 8.33
CA ALA A 93 9.19 -17.39 7.52
C ALA A 93 7.79 -17.38 8.14
N GLY A 94 6.76 -17.37 7.29
CA GLY A 94 5.40 -17.61 7.74
C GLY A 94 5.20 -19.05 8.17
N GLU A 95 4.11 -19.33 8.89
CA GLU A 95 3.74 -20.69 9.32
C GLU A 95 3.57 -21.64 8.12
N SER A 96 2.92 -21.15 7.06
CA SER A 96 2.80 -21.81 5.76
C SER A 96 2.41 -20.79 4.70
N ASP A 97 2.61 -21.11 3.43
CA ASP A 97 2.17 -20.25 2.32
C ASP A 97 0.65 -20.02 2.37
N LEU A 98 -0.13 -21.03 2.76
CA LEU A 98 -1.59 -20.91 2.95
C LEU A 98 -1.95 -19.90 4.05
N ALA A 99 -1.28 -19.97 5.21
CA ALA A 99 -1.52 -19.04 6.31
C ALA A 99 -1.15 -17.60 5.94
N VAL A 100 -0.05 -17.43 5.18
CA VAL A 100 0.34 -16.11 4.65
C VAL A 100 -0.69 -15.61 3.64
N ALA A 101 -1.13 -16.45 2.70
CA ALA A 101 -2.14 -16.10 1.70
C ALA A 101 -3.45 -15.66 2.35
N GLU A 102 -3.96 -16.41 3.33
CA GLU A 102 -5.16 -16.05 4.07
C GLU A 102 -4.96 -14.75 4.87
N GLY A 103 -3.80 -14.57 5.49
CA GLY A 103 -3.45 -13.32 6.18
C GLY A 103 -3.52 -12.10 5.27
N ILE A 104 -3.02 -12.21 4.04
CA ILE A 104 -3.08 -11.15 3.02
C ILE A 104 -4.52 -10.92 2.58
N ALA A 105 -5.23 -11.98 2.16
CA ALA A 105 -6.60 -11.89 1.66
C ALA A 105 -7.53 -11.27 2.73
N SER A 106 -7.37 -11.68 3.99
CA SER A 106 -8.08 -11.16 5.14
C SER A 106 -7.84 -9.66 5.38
N ARG A 107 -6.60 -9.17 5.19
CA ARG A 107 -6.29 -7.74 5.29
C ARG A 107 -6.87 -6.94 4.11
N ILE A 108 -6.80 -7.48 2.90
CA ILE A 108 -7.37 -6.85 1.70
C ILE A 108 -8.89 -6.71 1.84
N ARG A 109 -9.60 -7.78 2.23
CA ARG A 109 -11.06 -7.75 2.44
C ARG A 109 -11.51 -6.75 3.50
N ARG A 110 -10.66 -6.45 4.50
CA ARG A 110 -10.95 -5.46 5.54
C ARG A 110 -10.56 -4.02 5.17
N TYR A 111 -9.93 -3.81 4.02
CA TYR A 111 -9.55 -2.47 3.60
C TYR A 111 -10.82 -1.67 3.28
N VAL A 112 -10.97 -0.50 3.91
CA VAL A 112 -12.21 0.29 3.87
C VAL A 112 -12.64 0.73 2.47
N PHE A 113 -11.70 0.83 1.54
CA PHE A 113 -12.00 1.18 0.14
C PHE A 113 -12.00 -0.03 -0.81
N PHE A 114 -11.85 -1.25 -0.29
CA PHE A 114 -12.07 -2.48 -1.05
C PHE A 114 -13.58 -2.73 -1.14
N THR A 115 -14.10 -2.88 -2.35
CA THR A 115 -15.54 -2.97 -2.62
C THR A 115 -15.86 -4.16 -3.50
N VAL A 116 -17.14 -4.42 -3.72
CA VAL A 116 -17.61 -5.41 -4.72
C VAL A 116 -17.20 -5.08 -6.15
N PHE A 117 -16.58 -3.92 -6.41
CA PHE A 117 -16.05 -3.56 -7.73
C PHE A 117 -14.54 -3.83 -7.87
N ASP A 118 -13.92 -4.35 -6.82
CA ASP A 118 -12.54 -4.76 -6.78
C ASP A 118 -12.49 -6.28 -6.59
N ASP A 119 -11.53 -6.94 -7.21
CA ASP A 119 -11.32 -8.39 -7.08
C ASP A 119 -9.82 -8.64 -7.07
N VAL A 120 -9.32 -9.26 -6.00
CA VAL A 120 -7.88 -9.51 -5.82
C VAL A 120 -7.67 -10.93 -5.36
N ASP A 121 -6.98 -11.69 -6.20
CA ASP A 121 -6.51 -13.03 -5.91
C ASP A 121 -5.10 -12.96 -5.32
N VAL A 122 -4.83 -13.88 -4.40
CA VAL A 122 -3.54 -13.98 -3.69
C VAL A 122 -3.00 -15.39 -3.85
N GLU A 123 -1.82 -15.50 -4.41
CA GLU A 123 -1.03 -16.73 -4.42
C GLU A 123 0.26 -16.50 -3.62
N VAL A 124 0.68 -17.49 -2.84
CA VAL A 124 1.94 -17.42 -2.08
C VAL A 124 2.77 -18.66 -2.34
N THR A 125 4.06 -18.47 -2.60
CA THR A 125 5.03 -19.57 -2.74
C THR A 125 6.35 -19.18 -2.08
N GLY A 126 6.75 -19.92 -1.05
CA GLY A 126 7.97 -19.63 -0.28
C GLY A 126 7.98 -18.23 0.35
N GLY A 127 6.81 -17.72 0.75
CA GLY A 127 6.64 -16.35 1.24
C GLY A 127 6.71 -15.24 0.16
N VAL A 128 6.80 -15.59 -1.12
CA VAL A 128 6.59 -14.64 -2.22
C VAL A 128 5.10 -14.56 -2.50
N ALA A 129 4.50 -13.39 -2.24
CA ALA A 129 3.10 -13.12 -2.53
C ALA A 129 2.93 -12.54 -3.93
N THR A 130 2.11 -13.16 -4.76
CA THR A 130 1.70 -12.67 -6.07
C THR A 130 0.24 -12.22 -5.99
N LEU A 131 0.00 -10.96 -6.29
CA LEU A 131 -1.33 -10.35 -6.29
C LEU A 131 -1.80 -10.18 -7.73
N THR A 132 -2.96 -10.74 -8.07
CA THR A 132 -3.60 -10.61 -9.38
C THR A 132 -5.04 -10.14 -9.24
N GLY A 133 -5.70 -9.84 -10.36
CA GLY A 133 -7.09 -9.38 -10.37
C GLY A 133 -7.19 -7.94 -10.85
N ALA A 134 -8.24 -7.21 -10.44
CA ALA A 134 -8.49 -5.85 -10.90
C ALA A 134 -9.10 -4.96 -9.81
N VAL A 135 -8.76 -3.68 -9.83
CA VAL A 135 -9.28 -2.68 -8.89
C VAL A 135 -9.77 -1.42 -9.62
N THR A 136 -10.72 -0.71 -9.04
CA THR A 136 -11.35 0.46 -9.67
C THR A 136 -10.48 1.70 -9.74
N MET A 137 -9.44 1.80 -8.89
CA MET A 137 -8.65 3.02 -8.76
C MET A 137 -7.14 2.75 -8.69
N PRO A 138 -6.31 3.58 -9.36
CA PRO A 138 -4.85 3.41 -9.37
C PRO A 138 -4.18 3.35 -8.00
N TYR A 139 -4.64 4.16 -7.03
CA TYR A 139 -4.04 4.17 -5.70
C TYR A 139 -4.21 2.84 -4.96
N LYS A 140 -5.24 2.05 -5.29
CA LYS A 140 -5.48 0.75 -4.67
C LYS A 140 -4.37 -0.24 -4.99
N LEU A 141 -3.68 -0.12 -6.13
CA LEU A 141 -2.59 -1.05 -6.50
C LEU A 141 -1.49 -1.00 -5.45
N GLN A 142 -1.04 0.21 -5.12
CA GLN A 142 0.00 0.42 -4.12
C GLN A 142 -0.50 0.00 -2.73
N GLU A 143 -1.76 0.28 -2.41
CA GLU A 143 -2.32 -0.10 -1.12
C GLU A 143 -2.45 -1.62 -0.95
N MET A 144 -2.85 -2.37 -1.98
CA MET A 144 -2.92 -3.84 -1.91
C MET A 144 -1.53 -4.44 -1.66
N ALA A 145 -0.51 -3.96 -2.38
CA ALA A 145 0.87 -4.39 -2.16
C ALA A 145 1.36 -4.02 -0.76
N ARG A 146 1.02 -2.81 -0.27
CA ARG A 146 1.37 -2.36 1.08
C ARG A 146 0.72 -3.24 2.15
N LEU A 147 -0.57 -3.54 2.00
CA LEU A 147 -1.31 -4.40 2.93
C LEU A 147 -0.71 -5.82 2.97
N ALA A 148 -0.34 -6.37 1.82
CA ALA A 148 0.32 -7.66 1.72
C ALA A 148 1.70 -7.63 2.41
N ALA A 149 2.52 -6.61 2.17
CA ALA A 149 3.86 -6.49 2.75
C ALA A 149 3.86 -6.43 4.30
N HIS A 150 2.74 -6.06 4.93
CA HIS A 150 2.62 -6.06 6.40
C HIS A 150 2.36 -7.45 6.99
N VAL A 151 1.98 -8.44 6.19
CA VAL A 151 1.68 -9.78 6.68
C VAL A 151 2.98 -10.49 7.07
N THR A 152 2.99 -11.07 8.27
CA THR A 152 4.11 -11.87 8.75
C THR A 152 4.40 -13.01 7.77
N GLY A 153 5.67 -13.22 7.43
CA GLY A 153 6.07 -14.26 6.48
C GLY A 153 6.14 -13.82 5.03
N VAL A 154 5.64 -12.63 4.68
CA VAL A 154 5.81 -12.08 3.34
C VAL A 154 7.24 -11.60 3.14
N GLN A 155 7.95 -12.27 2.23
CA GLN A 155 9.33 -11.97 1.87
C GLN A 155 9.44 -11.03 0.67
N ARG A 156 8.48 -11.11 -0.24
CA ARG A 156 8.42 -10.29 -1.46
C ARG A 156 6.97 -10.19 -1.92
N VAL A 157 6.61 -9.05 -2.52
CA VAL A 157 5.32 -8.86 -3.18
C VAL A 157 5.55 -8.64 -4.67
N VAL A 158 4.87 -9.43 -5.50
CA VAL A 158 4.69 -9.22 -6.94
C VAL A 158 3.27 -8.72 -7.13
N ASN A 159 3.12 -7.55 -7.74
CA ASN A 159 1.83 -6.91 -7.89
C ASN A 159 1.47 -6.80 -9.38
N ASP A 160 0.67 -7.77 -9.84
CA ASP A 160 0.16 -7.88 -11.20
C ASP A 160 -1.34 -7.51 -11.28
N ILE A 161 -1.84 -6.78 -10.28
CA ILE A 161 -3.19 -6.21 -10.28
C ILE A 161 -3.28 -5.16 -11.39
N ARG A 162 -4.33 -5.24 -12.22
CA ARG A 162 -4.63 -4.20 -13.21
C ARG A 162 -5.62 -3.15 -12.68
N THR A 163 -5.52 -1.93 -13.18
CA THR A 163 -6.58 -0.92 -12.98
C THR A 163 -7.68 -1.09 -14.00
N LEU A 164 -8.93 -1.05 -13.55
CA LEU A 164 -10.07 -0.85 -14.45
C LEU A 164 -10.07 0.59 -14.99
N PRO A 165 -10.66 0.84 -16.17
CA PRO A 165 -10.77 2.18 -16.73
C PRO A 165 -11.55 3.13 -15.82
N VAL A 166 -11.06 4.36 -15.70
CA VAL A 166 -11.79 5.46 -15.07
C VAL A 166 -12.81 5.98 -16.09
N SER A 167 -14.06 5.53 -15.95
CA SER A 167 -15.14 5.82 -16.89
C SER A 167 -16.46 5.94 -16.13
N THR A 168 -17.11 7.11 -16.26
CA THR A 168 -18.43 7.35 -15.65
C THR A 168 -19.49 6.41 -16.21
N PHE A 169 -19.36 5.99 -17.46
CA PHE A 169 -20.23 4.99 -18.08
C PHE A 169 -20.04 3.62 -17.43
N ASP A 170 -18.80 3.18 -17.24
CA ASP A 170 -18.51 1.91 -16.57
C ASP A 170 -18.95 1.95 -15.09
N ASP A 171 -18.81 3.10 -14.43
CA ASP A 171 -19.31 3.30 -13.06
C ASP A 171 -20.83 3.13 -12.99
N GLN A 172 -21.59 3.74 -13.91
CA GLN A 172 -23.04 3.55 -13.97
C GLN A 172 -23.43 2.08 -14.16
N ILE A 173 -22.72 1.37 -15.04
CA ILE A 173 -22.92 -0.08 -15.23
C ILE A 173 -22.61 -0.85 -13.94
N ARG A 174 -21.48 -0.57 -13.28
CA ARG A 174 -21.11 -1.21 -12.00
C ARG A 174 -22.24 -1.10 -10.98
N TYR A 175 -22.73 0.11 -10.73
CA TYR A 175 -23.81 0.35 -9.77
C TYR A 175 -25.14 -0.27 -10.20
N ALA A 176 -25.48 -0.21 -11.50
CA ALA A 176 -26.71 -0.81 -12.01
C ALA A 176 -26.71 -2.35 -11.89
N VAL A 177 -25.59 -3.01 -12.20
CA VAL A 177 -25.43 -4.45 -12.04
C VAL A 177 -25.46 -4.83 -10.55
N ALA A 178 -24.73 -4.10 -9.70
CA ALA A 178 -24.75 -4.34 -8.26
C ALA A 178 -26.15 -4.21 -7.68
N SER A 179 -26.88 -3.15 -8.06
CA SER A 179 -28.27 -2.96 -7.66
C SER A 179 -29.17 -4.10 -8.12
N ARG A 180 -29.02 -4.56 -9.38
CA ARG A 180 -29.86 -5.62 -9.93
C ARG A 180 -29.61 -6.98 -9.27
N ILE A 181 -28.36 -7.30 -8.93
CA ILE A 181 -27.99 -8.55 -8.25
C ILE A 181 -28.35 -8.47 -6.76
N TYR A 182 -27.83 -7.50 -6.03
CA TYR A 182 -27.93 -7.48 -4.56
C TYR A 182 -29.32 -7.08 -4.03
N ASN A 183 -30.18 -6.48 -4.85
CA ASN A 183 -31.59 -6.26 -4.47
C ASN A 183 -32.52 -7.41 -4.87
N ASP A 184 -32.03 -8.43 -5.59
CA ASP A 184 -32.83 -9.59 -5.92
C ASP A 184 -32.96 -10.51 -4.68
N PRO A 185 -34.19 -11.00 -4.34
CA PRO A 185 -34.41 -11.81 -3.15
C PRO A 185 -33.51 -13.05 -3.04
N MET A 186 -33.05 -13.61 -4.17
CA MET A 186 -32.14 -14.77 -4.18
C MET A 186 -30.77 -14.44 -3.59
N PHE A 187 -30.32 -13.19 -3.65
CA PHE A 187 -28.98 -12.76 -3.23
C PHE A 187 -28.98 -11.90 -1.96
N TRP A 188 -30.12 -11.75 -1.27
CA TRP A 188 -30.24 -10.98 -0.02
C TRP A 188 -29.20 -11.39 1.03
N ASN A 189 -28.97 -12.70 1.17
CA ASN A 189 -28.00 -13.24 2.13
C ASN A 189 -26.56 -12.84 1.83
N TYR A 190 -26.23 -12.48 0.58
CA TYR A 190 -24.91 -11.98 0.20
C TYR A 190 -24.78 -10.48 0.45
N ALA A 191 -25.85 -9.72 0.21
CA ALA A 191 -25.87 -8.27 0.38
C ALA A 191 -25.60 -7.83 1.83
N ILE A 192 -25.98 -8.66 2.81
CA ILE A 192 -25.80 -8.37 4.24
C ILE A 192 -24.46 -8.86 4.82
N GLN A 193 -23.61 -9.50 4.01
CA GLN A 193 -22.31 -9.97 4.49
C GLN A 193 -21.33 -8.81 4.65
N VAL A 194 -20.42 -8.95 5.61
CA VAL A 194 -19.33 -7.99 5.82
C VAL A 194 -18.46 -7.85 4.56
N SER A 195 -18.29 -8.96 3.82
CA SER A 195 -17.59 -8.99 2.54
C SER A 195 -18.46 -9.75 1.55
N PRO A 196 -19.31 -9.06 0.76
CA PRO A 196 -20.16 -9.71 -0.22
C PRO A 196 -19.31 -10.50 -1.23
N PRO A 197 -19.68 -11.77 -1.53
CA PRO A 197 -18.82 -12.68 -2.27
C PRO A 197 -18.89 -12.53 -3.80
N ILE A 198 -19.76 -11.67 -4.35
CA ILE A 198 -19.88 -11.45 -5.80
C ILE A 198 -19.20 -10.13 -6.15
N HIS A 199 -18.16 -10.21 -6.99
CA HIS A 199 -17.43 -9.05 -7.48
C HIS A 199 -17.82 -8.75 -8.93
N ILE A 200 -17.92 -7.45 -9.26
CA ILE A 200 -18.42 -6.92 -10.52
C ILE A 200 -17.35 -6.04 -11.13
N LEU A 201 -16.62 -6.59 -12.10
CA LEU A 201 -15.58 -5.88 -12.82
C LEU A 201 -16.14 -5.38 -14.15
N VAL A 202 -15.95 -4.10 -14.45
CA VAL A 202 -16.42 -3.49 -15.70
C VAL A 202 -15.25 -2.85 -16.42
N ASP A 203 -15.11 -3.16 -17.70
CA ASP A 203 -14.04 -2.70 -18.57
C ASP A 203 -14.61 -2.40 -19.96
N GLY A 204 -14.86 -1.11 -20.24
CA GLY A 204 -15.42 -0.66 -21.52
C GLY A 204 -16.78 -1.29 -21.84
N GLY A 205 -17.71 -1.28 -20.88
CA GLY A 205 -19.03 -1.91 -21.00
C GLY A 205 -19.04 -3.45 -20.98
N ARG A 206 -17.89 -4.11 -20.78
CA ARG A 206 -17.81 -5.57 -20.60
C ARG A 206 -17.79 -5.90 -19.12
N VAL A 207 -18.76 -6.69 -18.67
CA VAL A 207 -18.90 -7.09 -17.27
C VAL A 207 -18.27 -8.46 -17.07
N THR A 208 -17.48 -8.62 -16.01
CA THR A 208 -17.05 -9.92 -15.49
C THR A 208 -17.57 -10.07 -14.07
N LEU A 209 -18.30 -11.16 -13.82
CA LEU A 209 -18.73 -11.56 -12.47
C LEU A 209 -17.73 -12.57 -11.92
N THR A 210 -17.12 -12.29 -10.77
CA THR A 210 -16.18 -13.18 -10.08
C THR A 210 -16.60 -13.39 -8.62
N GLY A 211 -15.95 -14.33 -7.93
CA GLY A 211 -16.26 -14.70 -6.57
C GLY A 211 -17.07 -15.99 -6.45
N VAL A 212 -17.92 -16.11 -5.41
CA VAL A 212 -18.53 -17.39 -4.99
C VAL A 212 -20.04 -17.29 -4.80
N VAL A 213 -20.76 -18.32 -5.24
CA VAL A 213 -22.20 -18.53 -5.02
C VAL A 213 -22.47 -19.95 -4.51
N GLY A 214 -23.63 -20.17 -3.90
CA GLY A 214 -24.00 -21.44 -3.26
C GLY A 214 -24.59 -22.48 -4.22
N SER A 215 -25.00 -22.10 -5.43
CA SER A 215 -25.56 -23.04 -6.40
C SER A 215 -25.37 -22.62 -7.86
N GLU A 216 -25.47 -23.59 -8.77
CA GLU A 216 -25.48 -23.35 -10.22
C GLU A 216 -26.69 -22.49 -10.66
N VAL A 217 -27.80 -22.56 -9.91
CA VAL A 217 -28.98 -21.72 -10.15
C VAL A 217 -28.65 -20.26 -9.86
N GLU A 218 -28.09 -19.96 -8.68
CA GLU A 218 -27.62 -18.61 -8.32
C GLU A 218 -26.57 -18.11 -9.32
N ARG A 219 -25.63 -18.98 -9.73
CA ARG A 219 -24.62 -18.65 -10.73
C ARG A 219 -25.23 -18.15 -12.05
N ARG A 220 -26.24 -18.86 -12.56
CA ARG A 220 -26.95 -18.48 -13.80
C ARG A 220 -27.84 -17.27 -13.60
N MET A 221 -28.51 -17.16 -12.46
CA MET A 221 -29.36 -16.01 -12.16
C MET A 221 -28.56 -14.72 -12.07
N ALA A 222 -27.38 -14.72 -11.43
CA ALA A 222 -26.51 -13.54 -11.39
C ALA A 222 -26.13 -13.04 -12.79
N GLU A 223 -25.86 -13.96 -13.73
CA GLU A 223 -25.59 -13.59 -15.13
C GLU A 223 -26.83 -13.03 -15.84
N ILE A 224 -28.00 -13.64 -15.67
CA ILE A 224 -29.27 -13.14 -16.25
C ILE A 224 -29.51 -11.71 -15.76
N LEU A 225 -29.42 -11.48 -14.45
CA LEU A 225 -29.60 -10.19 -13.81
C LEU A 225 -28.62 -9.14 -14.34
N ALA A 226 -27.35 -9.51 -14.50
CA ALA A 226 -26.36 -8.60 -15.08
C ALA A 226 -26.70 -8.24 -16.52
N ARG A 227 -27.13 -9.20 -17.36
CA ARG A 227 -27.44 -8.98 -18.78
C ARG A 227 -28.62 -8.05 -19.03
N GLU A 228 -29.51 -7.87 -18.06
CA GLU A 228 -30.67 -6.96 -18.17
C GLU A 228 -30.28 -5.48 -18.06
N VAL A 229 -29.06 -5.17 -17.61
CA VAL A 229 -28.60 -3.79 -17.45
C VAL A 229 -28.26 -3.18 -18.81
N PHE A 230 -28.86 -2.03 -19.09
CA PHE A 230 -28.62 -1.27 -20.30
C PHE A 230 -27.15 -0.82 -20.41
N GLY A 231 -26.60 -0.84 -21.63
CA GLY A 231 -25.25 -0.39 -21.92
C GLY A 231 -24.15 -1.45 -21.81
N ILE A 232 -24.49 -2.68 -21.40
CA ILE A 232 -23.54 -3.79 -21.37
C ILE A 232 -23.34 -4.38 -22.78
N PHE A 233 -22.08 -4.61 -23.14
CA PHE A 233 -21.71 -5.28 -24.40
C PHE A 233 -21.58 -6.80 -24.25
N SER A 234 -21.11 -7.27 -23.10
CA SER A 234 -20.97 -8.70 -22.80
C SER A 234 -20.88 -8.94 -21.31
N VAL A 235 -21.41 -10.08 -20.86
CA VAL A 235 -21.21 -10.59 -19.49
C VAL A 235 -20.38 -11.86 -19.56
N THR A 236 -19.28 -11.90 -18.80
CA THR A 236 -18.47 -13.09 -18.57
C THR A 236 -18.72 -13.56 -17.13
N ASN A 237 -19.28 -14.75 -16.97
CA ASN A 237 -19.58 -15.32 -15.67
C ASN A 237 -18.46 -16.27 -15.22
N LYS A 238 -17.65 -15.84 -14.25
CA LYS A 238 -16.57 -16.62 -13.61
C LYS A 238 -16.88 -16.94 -12.14
N LEU A 239 -18.14 -16.85 -11.74
CA LEU A 239 -18.56 -17.22 -10.40
C LEU A 239 -18.28 -18.71 -10.17
N ARG A 240 -17.74 -19.04 -9.00
CA ARG A 240 -17.45 -20.40 -8.56
C ARG A 240 -18.52 -20.87 -7.57
N LEU A 241 -18.71 -22.18 -7.49
CA LEU A 241 -19.55 -22.75 -6.44
C LEU A 241 -18.75 -22.78 -5.14
N GLY A 242 -19.38 -22.40 -4.04
CA GLY A 242 -18.83 -22.60 -2.70
C GLY A 242 -18.76 -24.09 -2.38
N GLU A 243 -17.75 -24.48 -1.61
CA GLU A 243 -17.65 -25.83 -1.05
C GLU A 243 -18.61 -26.03 0.14
#